data_AF-A0A2E6ZKX3-F1
#
_entry.id   AF-A0A2E6ZKX3-F1
#
_cell.length_a   1.000
_cell.length_b   1.000
_cell.length_c   1.000
_cell.angle_alpha   90.00
_cell.angle_beta   90.00
_cell.angle_gamma   90.00
#
_symmetry.space_group_name_H-M   'P 1'
#
loop_
_entity.id
_entity.type
_entity.pdbx_description
1 polymer ?
#
loop_
_entity_poly.entity_id
_entity_poly.type
_entity_poly.pdbx_seq_one_letter_code
_entity_poly.pdbx_strand_id
1 'polypeptide(L)'
;MVNNMLEYFKKLAYEEYELTVWFQDKEEIIDGRKTHPKSKKVFKLKSVSKKTPTHIKGKELDGTDFEIRTVQPFDYMLRKIY
;
A
#
# COMPACT_ATOMS: atom_id res chain seq x y z
N MET A 1 -0.32 31.11 -23.91
CA MET A 1 0.62 30.89 -22.79
C MET A 1 -0.12 30.23 -21.62
N VAL A 2 -0.68 29.02 -21.80
CA VAL A 2 -1.57 28.37 -20.80
C VAL A 2 -1.17 26.90 -20.50
N ASN A 3 -0.19 26.33 -21.24
CA ASN A 3 0.14 24.91 -21.10
C ASN A 3 0.94 24.55 -19.83
N ASN A 4 1.74 25.47 -19.26
CA ASN A 4 2.61 25.12 -18.14
C ASN A 4 1.88 24.94 -16.80
N MET A 5 0.79 25.66 -16.55
CA MET A 5 0.03 25.49 -15.28
C MET A 5 -0.67 24.14 -15.23
N LEU A 6 -1.30 23.72 -16.34
CA LEU A 6 -1.97 22.43 -16.45
C LEU A 6 -1.01 21.26 -16.25
N GLU A 7 0.21 21.35 -16.79
CA GLU A 7 1.24 20.31 -16.57
C GLU A 7 1.76 20.29 -15.14
N TYR A 8 1.90 21.45 -14.48
CA TYR A 8 2.31 21.53 -13.09
C TYR A 8 1.25 20.92 -12.14
N PHE A 9 -0.03 21.17 -12.40
CA PHE A 9 -1.15 20.55 -11.67
C PHE A 9 -1.23 19.04 -11.93
N LYS A 10 -1.00 18.59 -13.16
CA LYS A 10 -0.91 17.15 -13.46
C LYS A 10 0.27 16.51 -12.72
N LYS A 11 1.43 17.18 -12.66
CA LYS A 11 2.62 16.68 -11.98
C LYS A 11 2.43 16.60 -10.46
N LEU A 12 1.75 17.58 -9.85
CA LEU A 12 1.34 17.53 -8.44
C LEU A 12 0.31 16.44 -8.16
N ALA A 13 -0.52 16.08 -9.13
CA ALA A 13 -1.50 14.99 -9.00
C ALA A 13 -0.90 13.60 -9.27
N TYR A 14 0.28 13.52 -9.87
CA TYR A 14 1.06 12.28 -10.02
C TYR A 14 1.91 12.04 -8.78
N GLU A 15 1.22 11.79 -7.67
CA GLU A 15 1.86 11.33 -6.44
C GLU A 15 2.01 9.80 -6.52
N GLU A 16 3.24 9.29 -6.57
CA GLU A 16 3.46 7.84 -6.49
C GLU A 16 3.78 7.45 -5.05
N TYR A 17 3.08 6.45 -4.56
CA TYR A 17 3.22 5.91 -3.21
C TYR A 17 3.67 4.46 -3.27
N GLU A 18 4.64 4.10 -2.46
CA GLU A 18 5.04 2.72 -2.22
C GLU A 18 4.48 2.27 -0.87
N LEU A 19 3.57 1.30 -0.91
CA LEU A 19 2.98 0.68 0.25
C LEU A 19 3.64 -0.67 0.50
N THR A 20 4.36 -0.80 1.61
CA THR A 20 4.82 -2.09 2.12
C THR A 20 3.88 -2.54 3.23
N VAL A 21 3.39 -3.78 3.15
CA VAL A 21 2.51 -4.39 4.16
C VAL A 21 3.15 -5.68 4.67
N TRP A 22 3.15 -5.85 5.99
CA TRP A 22 3.57 -7.08 6.64
C TRP A 22 2.37 -7.76 7.29
N PHE A 23 1.97 -8.90 6.72
CA PHE A 23 0.93 -9.74 7.28
C PHE A 23 1.58 -10.77 8.22
N GLN A 24 0.99 -10.96 9.40
CA GLN A 24 1.28 -12.11 10.23
C GLN A 24 0.46 -13.27 9.68
N ASP A 25 1.13 -14.29 9.15
CA ASP A 25 0.45 -15.47 8.66
C ASP A 25 0.06 -16.41 9.81
N LYS A 26 -0.70 -17.46 9.51
CA LYS A 26 -1.10 -18.43 10.53
C LYS A 26 0.13 -19.16 11.07
N GLU A 27 0.08 -19.54 12.35
CA GLU A 27 1.13 -20.31 12.99
C GLU A 27 1.33 -21.64 12.24
N GLU A 28 2.51 -21.84 11.66
CA GLU A 28 2.90 -23.13 11.11
C GLU A 28 3.77 -23.85 12.13
N ILE A 29 3.34 -25.05 12.53
CA ILE A 29 4.11 -25.94 13.39
C ILE A 29 4.94 -26.83 12.48
N ILE A 30 6.22 -26.51 12.36
CA ILE A 30 7.19 -27.33 11.64
C ILE A 30 8.11 -27.93 12.70
N ASP A 31 8.15 -29.26 12.78
CA ASP A 31 9.08 -29.99 13.65
C ASP A 31 9.00 -29.60 15.15
N GLY A 32 7.79 -29.38 15.67
CA GLY A 32 7.55 -29.03 17.07
C GLY A 32 7.97 -27.60 17.46
N ARG A 33 8.46 -26.79 16.51
CA ARG A 33 8.72 -25.35 16.70
C ARG A 33 7.62 -24.52 16.04
N LYS A 34 7.07 -23.57 16.81
CA LYS A 34 6.14 -22.57 16.30
C LYS A 34 6.91 -21.58 15.44
N THR A 35 6.62 -21.55 14.14
CA THR A 35 7.16 -20.55 13.23
C THR A 35 6.03 -19.60 12.83
N HIS A 36 6.29 -18.30 12.85
CA HIS A 36 5.34 -17.27 12.42
C HIS A 36 5.87 -16.66 11.12
N PRO A 37 5.56 -17.23 9.95
CA PRO A 37 5.99 -16.65 8.70
C PRO A 37 5.36 -15.26 8.55
N LYS A 38 6.20 -14.24 8.34
CA LYS A 38 5.75 -12.89 8.04
C LYS A 38 5.71 -12.71 6.52
N SER A 39 4.52 -12.55 5.98
CA SER A 39 4.32 -12.32 4.55
C SER A 39 4.50 -10.83 4.24
N LYS A 40 5.60 -10.47 3.58
CA LYS A 40 5.88 -9.09 3.12
C LYS A 40 5.34 -8.91 1.70
N LYS A 41 4.47 -7.91 1.49
CA LYS A 41 4.02 -7.49 0.16
C LYS A 41 4.31 -6.01 -0.07
N VAL A 42 4.69 -5.66 -1.29
CA VAL A 42 4.98 -4.28 -1.68
C VAL A 42 4.08 -3.94 -2.87
N PHE A 43 3.39 -2.81 -2.78
CA PHE A 43 2.45 -2.31 -3.77
C PHE A 43 2.84 -0.90 -4.18
N LYS A 44 2.61 -0.55 -5.44
CA LYS A 44 2.78 0.81 -5.95
C LYS A 44 1.42 1.42 -6.23
N LEU A 45 1.12 2.53 -5.57
CA LEU A 45 -0.18 3.19 -5.60
C LEU A 45 -0.02 4.60 -6.16
N LYS A 46 -0.96 5.01 -7.01
CA LYS A 46 -1.09 6.38 -7.50
C LYS A 46 -1.76 7.32 -6.49
N SER A 47 -2.54 6.77 -5.57
CA SER A 47 -3.14 7.56 -4.49
C SER A 47 -3.56 6.66 -3.35
N VAL A 48 -3.57 7.20 -2.14
CA VAL A 48 -4.07 6.51 -0.95
C VAL A 48 -5.18 7.34 -0.33
N SER A 49 -6.39 6.78 -0.31
CA SER A 49 -7.57 7.41 0.28
C SER A 49 -7.76 7.05 1.75
N LYS A 50 -7.39 5.82 2.14
CA LYS A 50 -7.49 5.34 3.52
C LYS A 50 -6.22 4.60 3.93
N LYS A 51 -5.73 4.91 5.12
CA LYS A 51 -4.53 4.31 5.73
C LYS A 51 -4.77 4.03 7.20
N THR A 52 -5.33 2.86 7.49
CA THR A 52 -5.54 2.39 8.86
C THR A 52 -5.00 0.97 9.00
N PRO A 53 -4.57 0.53 10.19
CA PRO A 53 -3.97 -0.80 10.38
C PRO A 53 -4.85 -1.99 9.98
N THR A 54 -6.17 -1.82 9.80
CA THR A 54 -7.09 -2.88 9.36
C THR A 54 -7.63 -2.64 7.95
N HIS A 55 -7.36 -1.47 7.37
CA HIS A 55 -7.95 -1.06 6.10
C HIS A 55 -7.05 -0.03 5.42
N ILE A 56 -6.48 -0.42 4.28
CA ILE A 56 -5.82 0.48 3.34
C ILE A 56 -6.56 0.46 2.00
N LYS A 57 -6.86 1.66 1.48
CA LYS A 57 -7.53 1.83 0.19
C LYS A 57 -6.85 2.90 -0.64
N GLY A 58 -6.76 2.68 -1.94
CA GLY A 58 -6.11 3.58 -2.87
C GLY A 58 -6.47 3.28 -4.32
N LYS A 59 -5.69 3.84 -5.23
CA LYS A 59 -5.68 3.46 -6.64
C LYS A 59 -4.29 3.01 -7.03
N GLU A 60 -4.20 1.98 -7.85
CA GLU A 60 -2.94 1.54 -8.46
C GLU A 60 -2.54 2.48 -9.60
N LEU A 61 -1.36 2.24 -10.19
CA LEU A 61 -0.78 3.09 -11.24
C LEU A 61 -1.64 3.13 -12.53
N ASP A 62 -2.36 2.05 -12.81
CA ASP A 62 -3.28 1.90 -13.94
C ASP A 62 -4.66 2.56 -13.69
N GLY A 63 -4.91 3.04 -12.47
CA GLY A 63 -6.19 3.62 -12.05
C GLY A 63 -7.18 2.63 -11.46
N THR A 64 -6.84 1.34 -11.41
CA THR A 64 -7.63 0.29 -10.76
C THR A 64 -7.76 0.57 -9.27
N ASP A 65 -8.93 0.30 -8.71
CA ASP A 65 -9.17 0.46 -7.27
C ASP A 65 -8.42 -0.62 -6.48
N PHE A 66 -7.66 -0.17 -5.49
CA PHE A 66 -6.89 -1.01 -4.60
C PHE A 66 -7.50 -0.99 -3.20
N GLU A 67 -7.75 -2.16 -2.61
CA GLU A 67 -8.26 -2.26 -1.24
C GLU A 67 -7.67 -3.49 -0.54
N ILE A 68 -7.09 -3.26 0.64
CA ILE A 68 -6.73 -4.30 1.60
C ILE A 68 -7.60 -4.08 2.84
N ARG A 69 -8.42 -5.08 3.16
CA ARG A 69 -9.25 -5.09 4.37
C ARG A 69 -9.04 -6.39 5.13
N THR A 70 -8.68 -6.25 6.39
CA THR A 70 -8.41 -7.38 7.28
C THR A 70 -9.16 -7.20 8.60
N VAL A 71 -9.43 -8.31 9.29
CA VAL A 71 -10.00 -8.29 10.64
C VAL A 71 -8.89 -7.99 11.66
N GLN A 72 -7.72 -8.61 11.50
CA GLN A 72 -6.57 -8.38 12.35
C GLN A 72 -5.76 -7.18 11.84
N PRO A 73 -5.24 -6.32 12.73
CA PRO A 73 -4.39 -5.22 12.34
C PRO A 73 -3.07 -5.74 11.75
N PHE A 74 -2.54 -5.05 10.76
CA PHE A 74 -1.25 -5.32 10.16
C PHE A 74 -0.35 -4.08 10.23
N ASP A 75 0.96 -4.34 10.23
CA ASP A 75 1.95 -3.31 10.09
C ASP A 75 2.07 -2.90 8.62
N TYR A 76 2.17 -1.59 8.38
CA TYR A 76 2.41 -1.06 7.05
C TYR A 76 3.35 0.13 7.08
N MET A 77 4.06 0.32 5.98
CA MET A 77 4.88 1.49 5.72
C MET A 77 4.43 2.09 4.39
N LEU A 78 4.04 3.36 4.43
CA LEU A 78 3.69 4.12 3.24
C LEU A 78 4.78 5.15 2.97
N ARG A 79 5.43 5.04 1.81
CA ARG A 79 6.45 5.98 1.36
C ARG A 79 5.93 6.77 0.16
N LYS A 80 5.94 8.09 0.25
CA LYS A 80 5.71 8.97 -0.91
C LYS A 80 7.01 9.07 -1.71
N ILE A 81 6.96 8.76 -3.00
CA ILE A 81 8.11 8.82 -3.91
C ILE A 81 8.17 10.18 -4.60
N TYR A 82 7.04 10.66 -5.13
CA TYR A 82 6.91 11.92 -5.88
C TYR A 82 5.76 12.76 -5.33
#